data_AF-A0A084B647-F1
#
_entry.id   AF-A0A084B647-F1
#
_cell.length_a   1.000
_cell.length_b   1.000
_cell.length_c   1.000
_cell.angle_alpha   90.00
_cell.angle_beta   90.00
_cell.angle_gamma   90.00
#
_symmetry.space_group_name_H-M   'P 1'
#
loop_
_entity.id
_entity.type
_entity.pdbx_description
1 polymer ?
#
loop_
_entity_poly.entity_id
_entity_poly.type
_entity_poly.pdbx_seq_one_letter_code
_entity_poly.pdbx_strand_id
1 'polypeptide(L)'
;MSISMLSELSSGSSNASGHPNLDIVSDDLMEGSDTSFFEGLNDHDEGALSTRQCLGPGKLLCELYEENITAKVCRTASKFLLEIRTGEQTILTPTGFPEIVPQEGPQSGQYQLREPEFWTCGFFPGTLYALLERSIKYPQKMQFQESNHAVTLEQARSQLRILCQTWSAPIHDMSGRTNTHDIGFIIMPALKRDWELNSSERSLASIMKAADSLASRYVSSAGAIRSWDILLKKEITVTDMTENLLVIIDSMCNLDLLFYAAAQSGDGTLATMAETHARTLLTTHLREEYPWLAPKRKYTGKLYSTCHLANISPADGVLKWRWTAQGYSNESTWARGQSWALLGYAQTYMWTKDQDFLDAACGTAEYFLYRLETSPKCVEVPIKDADGEVIGSKGRYVPLWDFDAPIDTLNPLRDSSSGIIAANGMLILSQALQALGNGALAAHFLDTAIKIVRDTLDLSLASEKAAFVGYSADGGIEVADELSGSTFDAILKHGTANNNENARRRYANHGLVYGDYYLIEFGNRLLSTGLV
;
A
#
# COMPACT_ATOMS: atom_id res chain seq x y z
N MET A 1 41.59 -11.91 55.98
CA MET A 1 42.93 -11.49 55.51
C MET A 1 42.74 -10.84 54.15
N SER A 2 43.30 -9.68 53.79
CA SER A 2 43.81 -8.55 54.58
C SER A 2 43.88 -7.32 53.65
N ILE A 3 43.37 -6.16 54.13
CA ILE A 3 44.07 -4.85 54.16
C ILE A 3 44.63 -4.32 52.82
N SER A 4 43.98 -3.34 52.15
CA SER A 4 44.21 -1.86 52.22
C SER A 4 45.42 -1.36 51.40
N MET A 5 45.66 -0.09 51.02
CA MET A 5 45.15 1.27 51.35
C MET A 5 45.43 2.20 50.13
N LEU A 6 44.55 3.12 49.72
CA LEU A 6 44.50 4.58 50.02
C LEU A 6 45.55 5.55 49.39
N SER A 7 45.05 6.76 49.12
CA SER A 7 45.71 8.10 49.09
C SER A 7 46.32 8.62 47.77
N GLU A 8 46.26 9.93 47.43
CA GLU A 8 45.34 11.04 47.81
C GLU A 8 45.54 12.27 46.86
N LEU A 9 44.49 13.09 46.69
CA LEU A 9 44.42 14.58 46.62
C LEU A 9 45.55 15.41 45.95
N SER A 10 45.28 16.38 45.06
CA SER A 10 44.96 17.82 45.33
C SER A 10 45.81 18.70 44.37
N SER A 11 45.49 19.94 43.93
CA SER A 11 44.27 20.78 43.90
C SER A 11 44.49 22.02 42.99
N GLY A 12 43.41 22.79 42.72
CA GLY A 12 43.42 24.21 42.28
C GLY A 12 43.03 24.42 40.80
N SER A 13 41.91 25.04 40.39
CA SER A 13 41.25 26.31 40.79
C SER A 13 42.11 27.56 40.48
N SER A 14 41.62 28.74 40.06
CA SER A 14 40.28 29.30 39.78
C SER A 14 40.46 30.60 38.91
N ASN A 15 39.50 31.44 38.47
CA ASN A 15 38.04 31.60 38.66
C ASN A 15 37.45 32.59 37.60
N ALA A 16 36.11 32.71 37.51
CA ALA A 16 35.33 33.95 37.26
C ALA A 16 35.48 34.73 35.90
N SER A 17 34.50 35.51 35.39
CA SER A 17 33.07 35.78 35.71
C SER A 17 32.46 36.75 34.67
N GLY A 18 31.13 36.80 34.52
CA GLY A 18 30.46 38.01 33.99
C GLY A 18 29.08 37.84 33.30
N HIS A 19 28.00 38.10 34.03
CA HIS A 19 26.71 38.57 33.48
C HIS A 19 26.63 40.10 33.67
N PRO A 20 25.80 40.82 32.88
CA PRO A 20 24.52 41.27 33.44
C PRO A 20 23.33 41.27 32.46
N ASN A 21 22.11 41.38 33.01
CA ASN A 21 20.88 41.79 32.29
C ASN A 21 20.79 43.33 32.21
N LEU A 22 19.96 43.87 31.30
CA LEU A 22 18.84 44.79 31.63
C LEU A 22 18.02 45.24 30.39
N ASP A 23 16.71 45.32 30.61
CA ASP A 23 15.71 46.26 30.07
C ASP A 23 15.09 46.19 28.66
N ILE A 24 13.90 46.81 28.61
CA ILE A 24 12.75 46.66 27.71
C ILE A 24 12.51 47.98 26.95
N VAL A 25 12.19 47.92 25.65
CA VAL A 25 11.38 48.93 24.94
C VAL A 25 10.45 48.22 23.93
N SER A 26 9.28 48.82 23.68
CA SER A 26 8.15 48.31 22.89
C SER A 26 8.10 48.81 21.43
N ASP A 27 7.18 48.23 20.65
CA ASP A 27 6.48 48.72 19.43
C ASP A 27 7.37 49.22 18.23
N ASP A 28 7.09 48.96 16.95
CA ASP A 28 5.77 48.94 16.28
C ASP A 28 5.86 48.41 14.81
N LEU A 29 4.70 48.05 14.22
CA LEU A 29 4.29 48.12 12.79
C LEU A 29 5.06 47.43 11.61
N MET A 30 4.40 46.38 11.09
CA MET A 30 3.87 46.22 9.69
C MET A 30 4.74 46.05 8.43
N GLU A 31 4.12 45.38 7.44
CA GLU A 31 4.51 45.12 6.03
C GLU A 31 5.73 44.21 5.80
N GLY A 32 5.74 43.21 4.90
CA GLY A 32 4.71 42.76 3.96
C GLY A 32 5.27 42.64 2.53
N SER A 33 5.77 41.46 2.13
CA SER A 33 5.99 41.16 0.70
C SER A 33 5.93 39.67 0.38
N ASP A 34 4.92 39.28 -0.39
CA ASP A 34 4.97 38.06 -1.19
C ASP A 34 6.06 38.20 -2.27
N THR A 35 6.87 37.16 -2.47
CA THR A 35 7.77 37.08 -3.64
C THR A 35 7.38 35.89 -4.52
N SER A 36 6.43 36.15 -5.41
CA SER A 36 6.13 35.29 -6.56
C SER A 36 7.35 35.21 -7.50
N PHE A 37 7.89 34.02 -7.71
CA PHE A 37 9.01 33.78 -8.64
C PHE A 37 8.52 33.02 -9.89
N PHE A 38 8.00 33.77 -10.87
CA PHE A 38 7.82 33.28 -12.24
C PHE A 38 7.88 34.46 -13.22
N GLU A 39 9.00 34.61 -13.93
CA GLU A 39 9.02 35.40 -15.16
C GLU A 39 10.15 34.96 -16.09
N GLY A 40 9.85 34.88 -17.39
CA GLY A 40 10.85 35.01 -18.46
C GLY A 40 11.46 33.74 -19.08
N LEU A 41 10.69 33.00 -19.90
CA LEU A 41 11.19 32.44 -21.16
C LEU A 41 10.07 32.32 -22.19
N ASN A 42 10.10 33.17 -23.22
CA ASN A 42 9.38 33.02 -24.48
C ASN A 42 10.38 32.55 -25.56
N ASP A 43 10.11 31.45 -26.26
CA ASP A 43 9.50 31.51 -27.60
C ASP A 43 9.40 30.13 -28.30
N HIS A 44 8.25 29.92 -28.94
CA HIS A 44 7.96 29.05 -30.09
C HIS A 44 8.39 27.58 -30.12
N ASP A 45 7.45 26.68 -29.79
CA ASP A 45 6.81 25.83 -30.81
C ASP A 45 5.37 25.46 -30.36
N GLU A 46 4.34 25.82 -31.14
CA GLU A 46 2.93 25.60 -30.77
C GLU A 46 2.29 24.48 -31.62
N GLY A 47 1.76 23.45 -30.97
CA GLY A 47 1.11 22.32 -31.64
C GLY A 47 0.23 21.46 -30.73
N ALA A 48 -0.93 21.98 -30.32
CA ALA A 48 -2.04 21.23 -29.73
C ALA A 48 -1.78 20.46 -28.40
N LEU A 49 -1.51 21.18 -27.31
CA LEU A 49 -1.57 20.64 -25.92
C LEU A 49 -2.03 21.65 -24.85
N SER A 50 -2.54 22.82 -25.26
CA SER A 50 -2.61 24.05 -24.44
C SER A 50 -3.76 24.18 -23.42
N THR A 51 -4.71 23.22 -23.34
CA THR A 51 -5.90 23.34 -22.47
C THR A 51 -5.86 22.53 -21.17
N ARG A 52 -4.72 21.93 -20.79
CA ARG A 52 -4.53 21.25 -19.49
C ARG A 52 -3.59 22.02 -18.54
N GLN A 53 -3.81 23.32 -18.36
CA GLN A 53 -3.11 24.10 -17.32
C GLN A 53 -3.59 23.71 -15.91
N CYS A 54 -2.63 23.27 -15.08
CA CYS A 54 -2.65 23.27 -13.61
C CYS A 54 -4.00 23.01 -12.90
N LEU A 55 -4.60 21.85 -13.13
CA LEU A 55 -5.48 21.25 -12.12
C LEU A 55 -4.59 20.62 -11.03
N GLY A 56 -4.60 21.18 -9.81
CA GLY A 56 -3.89 20.57 -8.67
C GLY A 56 -4.35 19.12 -8.44
N PRO A 57 -3.52 18.23 -7.86
CA PRO A 57 -3.79 16.79 -7.88
C PRO A 57 -5.13 16.38 -7.25
N GLY A 58 -5.67 17.18 -6.32
CA GLY A 58 -6.99 16.98 -5.71
C GLY A 58 -8.18 17.17 -6.67
N LYS A 59 -8.00 17.91 -7.77
CA LYS A 59 -8.98 17.98 -8.88
C LYS A 59 -8.77 16.89 -9.93
N LEU A 60 -7.58 16.30 -9.99
CA LEU A 60 -7.23 15.25 -10.97
C LEU A 60 -7.69 13.85 -10.54
N LEU A 61 -7.88 13.64 -9.24
CA LEU A 61 -8.26 12.36 -8.63
C LEU A 61 -9.54 12.50 -7.75
N CYS A 62 -10.49 13.34 -8.16
CA CYS A 62 -11.66 13.65 -7.33
C CYS A 62 -12.56 12.42 -7.06
N GLU A 63 -12.61 11.46 -7.98
CA GLU A 63 -13.38 10.22 -7.87
C GLU A 63 -12.95 9.36 -6.66
N LEU A 64 -11.71 9.51 -6.20
CA LEU A 64 -11.17 8.84 -5.01
C LEU A 64 -11.81 9.31 -3.70
N TYR A 65 -12.49 10.45 -3.72
CA TYR A 65 -13.13 11.11 -2.58
C TYR A 65 -14.66 11.21 -2.74
N GLU A 66 -15.22 10.67 -3.82
CA GLU A 66 -16.68 10.59 -4.00
C GLU A 66 -17.34 9.70 -2.95
N GLU A 67 -18.59 10.04 -2.59
CA GLU A 67 -19.45 9.26 -1.69
C GLU A 67 -19.48 7.77 -2.04
N ASN A 68 -19.60 7.45 -3.34
CA ASN A 68 -19.57 6.10 -3.91
C ASN A 68 -18.50 5.19 -3.31
N ILE A 69 -17.29 5.70 -3.08
CA ILE A 69 -16.17 4.96 -2.50
C ILE A 69 -16.51 4.49 -1.08
N THR A 70 -17.10 5.38 -0.27
CA THR A 70 -17.49 5.08 1.12
C THR A 70 -18.75 4.23 1.14
N ALA A 71 -19.74 4.55 0.31
CA ALA A 71 -21.02 3.85 0.22
C ALA A 71 -20.83 2.37 -0.14
N LYS A 72 -20.02 2.04 -1.17
CA LYS A 72 -19.66 0.66 -1.52
C LYS A 72 -19.08 -0.13 -0.35
N VAL A 73 -18.12 0.46 0.36
CA VAL A 73 -17.45 -0.19 1.50
C VAL A 73 -18.43 -0.40 2.66
N CYS A 74 -19.23 0.61 3.02
CA CYS A 74 -20.28 0.48 4.03
C CYS A 74 -21.32 -0.60 3.65
N ARG A 75 -21.77 -0.65 2.38
CA ARG A 75 -22.70 -1.67 1.89
C ARG A 75 -22.13 -3.07 2.04
N THR A 76 -20.91 -3.29 1.58
CA THR A 76 -20.20 -4.57 1.72
C THR A 76 -20.05 -4.95 3.19
N ALA A 77 -19.66 -3.98 4.03
CA ALA A 77 -19.44 -4.19 5.45
C ALA A 77 -20.71 -4.54 6.23
N SER A 78 -21.89 -4.03 5.83
CA SER A 78 -23.18 -4.40 6.42
C SER A 78 -23.74 -5.72 5.83
N LYS A 79 -23.61 -5.94 4.52
CA LYS A 79 -24.13 -7.11 3.77
C LYS A 79 -23.63 -8.46 4.30
N PHE A 80 -22.41 -8.50 4.84
CA PHE A 80 -21.72 -9.74 5.21
C PHE A 80 -21.60 -9.96 6.73
N LEU A 81 -22.44 -9.30 7.54
CA LEU A 81 -22.53 -9.54 8.99
C LEU A 81 -23.52 -10.66 9.34
N LEU A 82 -23.23 -11.35 10.43
CA LEU A 82 -24.12 -12.32 11.08
C LEU A 82 -24.45 -11.83 12.50
N GLU A 83 -25.74 -11.79 12.85
CA GLU A 83 -26.19 -11.67 14.23
C GLU A 83 -26.04 -13.02 14.96
N ILE A 84 -25.23 -13.05 16.02
CA ILE A 84 -25.15 -14.17 16.95
C ILE A 84 -25.79 -13.72 18.28
N ARG A 85 -26.87 -14.40 18.68
CA ARG A 85 -27.58 -14.13 19.93
C ARG A 85 -27.11 -15.09 21.02
N THR A 86 -26.49 -14.54 22.07
CA THR A 86 -25.93 -15.28 23.20
C THR A 86 -26.62 -14.82 24.48
N GLY A 87 -27.74 -15.46 24.81
CA GLY A 87 -28.64 -14.99 25.88
C GLY A 87 -29.30 -13.67 25.50
N GLU A 88 -29.12 -12.64 26.33
CA GLU A 88 -29.64 -11.28 26.08
C GLU A 88 -28.70 -10.42 25.20
N GLN A 89 -27.50 -10.89 24.89
CA GLN A 89 -26.53 -10.15 24.06
C GLN A 89 -26.61 -10.56 22.59
N THR A 90 -26.73 -9.58 21.69
CA THR A 90 -26.51 -9.77 20.25
C THR A 90 -25.10 -9.29 19.90
N ILE A 91 -24.31 -10.15 19.26
CA ILE A 91 -22.98 -9.83 18.75
C ILE A 91 -23.03 -9.91 17.23
N LEU A 92 -22.56 -8.86 16.55
CA LEU A 92 -22.31 -8.89 15.11
C LEU A 92 -20.91 -9.43 14.85
N THR A 93 -20.78 -10.33 13.87
CA THR A 93 -19.48 -10.83 13.38
C THR A 93 -19.50 -10.94 11.86
N PRO A 94 -18.37 -10.74 11.15
CA PRO A 94 -18.28 -11.07 9.74
C PRO A 94 -18.56 -12.56 9.47
N THR A 95 -19.32 -12.84 8.41
CA THR A 95 -19.51 -14.20 7.86
C THR A 95 -18.25 -14.73 7.14
N GLY A 96 -17.36 -13.82 6.76
CA GLY A 96 -16.08 -14.09 6.10
C GLY A 96 -15.48 -12.77 5.59
N PHE A 97 -14.22 -12.79 5.18
CA PHE A 97 -13.48 -11.62 4.73
C PHE A 97 -13.48 -11.49 3.20
N PRO A 98 -13.86 -10.33 2.62
CA PRO A 98 -13.73 -10.05 1.20
C PRO A 98 -12.34 -10.39 0.63
N GLU A 99 -12.27 -11.16 -0.46
CA GLU A 99 -11.02 -11.45 -1.19
C GLU A 99 -11.05 -10.86 -2.61
N ILE A 100 -12.00 -11.34 -3.43
CA ILE A 100 -12.07 -11.03 -4.87
C ILE A 100 -13.52 -10.77 -5.33
N VAL A 101 -13.70 -9.94 -6.35
CA VAL A 101 -14.99 -9.71 -7.04
C VAL A 101 -14.85 -10.14 -8.50
N PRO A 102 -15.46 -11.26 -8.94
CA PRO A 102 -15.46 -11.64 -10.35
C PRO A 102 -16.14 -10.57 -11.22
N GLN A 103 -15.67 -10.40 -12.45
CA GLN A 103 -16.38 -9.62 -13.47
C GLN A 103 -17.22 -10.50 -14.41
N GLU A 104 -17.05 -11.81 -14.35
CA GLU A 104 -17.69 -12.79 -15.24
C GLU A 104 -18.27 -13.96 -14.45
N GLY A 105 -19.27 -14.63 -15.03
CA GLY A 105 -19.92 -15.81 -14.45
C GLY A 105 -20.96 -15.50 -13.35
N PRO A 106 -21.51 -16.54 -12.70
CA PRO A 106 -22.69 -16.42 -11.82
C PRO A 106 -22.49 -15.59 -10.54
N GLN A 107 -21.24 -15.34 -10.15
CA GLN A 107 -20.88 -14.51 -8.99
C GLN A 107 -20.29 -13.15 -9.40
N SER A 108 -20.50 -12.73 -10.66
CA SER A 108 -20.06 -11.42 -11.12
C SER A 108 -20.64 -10.29 -10.27
N GLY A 109 -19.81 -9.28 -9.98
CA GLY A 109 -20.18 -8.10 -9.20
C GLY A 109 -20.22 -8.31 -7.68
N GLN A 110 -20.02 -9.53 -7.17
CA GLN A 110 -20.11 -9.81 -5.73
C GLN A 110 -18.80 -10.31 -5.14
N TYR A 111 -18.48 -9.91 -3.90
CA TYR A 111 -17.32 -10.45 -3.19
C TYR A 111 -17.46 -11.96 -2.92
N GLN A 112 -16.44 -12.72 -3.31
CA GLN A 112 -16.15 -14.02 -2.72
C GLN A 112 -15.41 -13.80 -1.40
N LEU A 113 -15.88 -14.44 -0.35
CA LEU A 113 -15.35 -14.34 1.00
C LEU A 113 -14.37 -15.46 1.32
N ARG A 114 -13.52 -15.23 2.33
CA ARG A 114 -12.54 -16.16 2.87
C ARG A 114 -12.53 -16.21 4.39
N GLU A 115 -11.92 -17.27 4.89
CA GLU A 115 -11.60 -17.49 6.29
C GLU A 115 -10.64 -16.42 6.85
N PRO A 116 -10.71 -16.09 8.16
CA PRO A 116 -9.78 -15.15 8.81
C PRO A 116 -8.31 -15.57 8.69
N GLU A 117 -8.03 -16.85 8.49
CA GLU A 117 -6.69 -17.39 8.31
C GLU A 117 -6.07 -17.03 6.95
N PHE A 118 -6.85 -16.53 5.99
CA PHE A 118 -6.32 -16.16 4.68
C PHE A 118 -5.64 -14.79 4.69
N TRP A 119 -4.52 -14.66 3.97
CA TRP A 119 -3.61 -13.52 4.05
C TRP A 119 -4.23 -12.15 3.74
N THR A 120 -5.33 -12.12 2.97
CA THR A 120 -5.99 -10.87 2.58
C THR A 120 -6.98 -10.32 3.62
N CYS A 121 -7.25 -11.05 4.71
CA CYS A 121 -8.33 -10.69 5.64
C CYS A 121 -8.15 -9.30 6.28
N GLY A 122 -6.91 -8.83 6.46
CA GLY A 122 -6.60 -7.52 7.04
C GLY A 122 -6.99 -6.32 6.17
N PHE A 123 -7.05 -6.48 4.85
CA PHE A 123 -7.22 -5.33 3.94
C PHE A 123 -8.61 -4.69 4.01
N PHE A 124 -9.69 -5.47 4.11
CA PHE A 124 -11.05 -4.92 4.18
C PHE A 124 -11.31 -4.07 5.44
N PRO A 125 -11.03 -4.54 6.68
CA PRO A 125 -11.05 -3.67 7.85
C PRO A 125 -10.00 -2.57 7.76
N GLY A 126 -8.85 -2.78 7.11
CA GLY A 126 -7.90 -1.71 6.80
C GLY A 126 -8.53 -0.58 6.00
N THR A 127 -9.38 -0.89 5.01
CA THR A 127 -10.14 0.09 4.22
C THR A 127 -11.17 0.82 5.09
N LEU A 128 -11.89 0.11 5.96
CA LEU A 128 -12.81 0.73 6.93
C LEU A 128 -12.08 1.72 7.85
N TYR A 129 -10.93 1.33 8.41
CA TYR A 129 -10.12 2.21 9.27
C TYR A 129 -9.50 3.38 8.50
N ALA A 130 -9.13 3.21 7.22
CA ALA A 130 -8.63 4.30 6.39
C ALA A 130 -9.74 5.31 6.02
N LEU A 131 -10.98 4.86 5.82
CA LEU A 131 -12.14 5.75 5.69
C LEU A 131 -12.49 6.45 7.02
N LEU A 132 -12.40 5.74 8.16
CA LEU A 132 -12.57 6.34 9.48
C LEU A 132 -11.51 7.42 9.74
N GLU A 133 -10.23 7.15 9.44
CA GLU A 133 -9.15 8.13 9.48
C GLU A 133 -9.48 9.37 8.64
N ARG A 134 -9.88 9.17 7.38
CA ARG A 134 -10.26 10.27 6.47
C ARG A 134 -11.38 11.11 7.06
N SER A 135 -12.41 10.47 7.62
CA SER A 135 -13.53 11.16 8.26
C SER A 135 -13.11 12.03 9.47
N ILE A 136 -12.00 11.69 10.14
CA ILE A 136 -11.50 12.37 11.34
C ILE A 136 -10.49 13.46 10.96
N LYS A 137 -9.46 13.11 10.17
CA LYS A 137 -8.34 14.01 9.83
C LYS A 137 -8.64 14.94 8.65
N TYR A 138 -9.52 14.53 7.73
CA TYR A 138 -9.83 15.27 6.49
C TYR A 138 -11.36 15.34 6.22
N PRO A 139 -12.18 15.77 7.20
CA PRO A 139 -13.65 15.76 7.09
C PRO A 139 -14.17 16.51 5.85
N GLN A 140 -13.50 17.59 5.44
CA GLN A 140 -13.83 18.40 4.26
C GLN A 140 -13.69 17.65 2.92
N LYS A 141 -13.08 16.46 2.92
CA LYS A 141 -12.86 15.58 1.75
C LYS A 141 -13.74 14.33 1.79
N MET A 142 -14.74 14.32 2.67
CA MET A 142 -15.69 13.23 2.83
C MET A 142 -17.10 13.84 2.83
N GLN A 143 -17.48 14.33 1.66
CA GLN A 143 -18.76 15.01 1.42
C GLN A 143 -19.77 14.02 0.85
N PHE A 144 -21.01 14.13 1.29
CA PHE A 144 -22.13 13.27 0.89
C PHE A 144 -23.24 14.13 0.26
N GLN A 145 -24.07 13.54 -0.59
CA GLN A 145 -25.10 14.26 -1.33
C GLN A 145 -26.22 14.74 -0.39
N GLU A 146 -26.57 16.03 -0.46
CA GLU A 146 -27.62 16.66 0.36
C GLU A 146 -29.07 16.34 -0.12
N SER A 147 -29.30 15.16 -0.69
CA SER A 147 -30.58 14.78 -1.32
C SER A 147 -31.60 14.18 -0.34
N ASN A 148 -32.38 15.04 0.33
CA ASN A 148 -33.61 14.75 1.11
C ASN A 148 -33.57 13.74 2.30
N HIS A 149 -32.63 12.79 2.34
CA HIS A 149 -32.44 11.79 3.40
C HIS A 149 -30.95 11.67 3.76
N ALA A 150 -30.21 12.77 3.60
CA ALA A 150 -28.75 12.79 3.61
C ALA A 150 -28.14 12.23 4.91
N VAL A 151 -27.24 11.26 4.75
CA VAL A 151 -26.37 10.80 5.83
C VAL A 151 -25.38 11.89 6.18
N THR A 152 -25.30 12.33 7.44
CA THR A 152 -24.28 13.30 7.85
C THR A 152 -22.91 12.63 8.06
N LEU A 153 -21.83 13.41 7.98
CA LEU A 153 -20.48 12.93 8.27
C LEU A 153 -20.33 12.36 9.69
N GLU A 154 -21.05 12.91 10.67
CA GLU A 154 -21.04 12.40 12.05
C GLU A 154 -21.68 11.00 12.14
N GLN A 155 -22.78 10.78 11.43
CA GLN A 155 -23.46 9.49 11.39
C GLN A 155 -22.63 8.46 10.60
N ALA A 156 -22.06 8.81 9.45
CA ALA A 156 -21.14 7.95 8.71
C ALA A 156 -19.90 7.58 9.53
N ARG A 157 -19.29 8.54 10.24
CA ARG A 157 -18.17 8.30 11.16
C ARG A 157 -18.56 7.35 12.29
N SER A 158 -19.78 7.47 12.82
CA SER A 158 -20.30 6.61 13.89
C SER A 158 -20.51 5.18 13.40
N GLN A 159 -21.12 4.99 12.22
CA GLN A 159 -21.25 3.68 11.58
C GLN A 159 -19.88 3.06 11.26
N LEU A 160 -18.94 3.85 10.72
CA LEU A 160 -17.58 3.40 10.43
C LEU A 160 -16.86 2.91 11.69
N ARG A 161 -17.02 3.55 12.86
CA ARG A 161 -16.47 3.05 14.13
C ARG A 161 -17.00 1.67 14.50
N ILE A 162 -18.32 1.46 14.41
CA ILE A 162 -18.96 0.18 14.70
C ILE A 162 -18.43 -0.89 13.75
N LEU A 163 -18.45 -0.62 12.43
CA LEU A 163 -17.94 -1.53 11.41
C LEU A 163 -16.44 -1.85 11.60
N CYS A 164 -15.62 -0.84 11.90
CA CYS A 164 -14.19 -1.02 12.19
C CYS A 164 -13.96 -2.03 13.32
N GLN A 165 -14.64 -1.85 14.45
CA GLN A 165 -14.54 -2.74 15.62
C GLN A 165 -15.08 -4.15 15.33
N THR A 166 -16.21 -4.26 14.63
CA THR A 166 -16.81 -5.55 14.24
C THR A 166 -15.90 -6.33 13.30
N TRP A 167 -15.32 -5.68 12.30
CA TRP A 167 -14.49 -6.33 11.28
C TRP A 167 -13.05 -6.58 11.73
N SER A 168 -12.51 -5.85 12.71
CA SER A 168 -11.21 -6.14 13.33
C SER A 168 -11.26 -7.16 14.47
N ALA A 169 -12.44 -7.43 15.05
CA ALA A 169 -12.56 -8.36 16.18
C ALA A 169 -11.92 -9.75 15.95
N PRO A 170 -12.11 -10.45 14.81
CA PRO A 170 -11.46 -11.74 14.54
C PRO A 170 -9.96 -11.65 14.23
N ILE A 171 -9.47 -10.48 13.81
CA ILE A 171 -8.07 -10.28 13.41
C ILE A 171 -7.13 -10.30 14.62
N HIS A 172 -7.61 -9.87 15.80
CA HIS A 172 -6.84 -10.00 17.04
C HIS A 172 -6.39 -11.43 17.32
N ASP A 173 -7.20 -12.44 16.98
CA ASP A 173 -6.86 -13.85 17.23
C ASP A 173 -5.81 -14.37 16.26
N MET A 174 -5.69 -13.77 15.07
CA MET A 174 -4.65 -14.07 14.08
C MET A 174 -3.24 -13.61 14.50
N SER A 175 -3.13 -12.73 15.51
CA SER A 175 -1.86 -12.17 16.01
C SER A 175 -0.85 -13.22 16.50
N GLY A 176 -1.27 -14.44 16.83
CA GLY A 176 -0.41 -15.52 17.32
C GLY A 176 0.07 -16.51 16.25
N ARG A 177 -0.14 -16.23 14.96
CA ARG A 177 0.15 -17.17 13.88
C ARG A 177 1.62 -17.15 13.46
N THR A 178 2.33 -18.24 13.76
CA THR A 178 3.74 -18.44 13.44
C THR A 178 3.98 -19.21 12.12
N ASN A 179 2.92 -19.52 11.37
CA ASN A 179 2.98 -20.35 10.14
C ASN A 179 2.90 -19.56 8.82
N THR A 180 2.90 -18.23 8.87
CA THR A 180 2.99 -17.37 7.68
C THR A 180 3.81 -16.11 7.97
N HIS A 181 4.41 -15.56 6.92
CA HIS A 181 4.99 -14.22 6.95
C HIS A 181 3.97 -13.09 6.70
N ASP A 182 2.79 -13.41 6.16
CA ASP A 182 1.74 -12.44 5.79
C ASP A 182 1.03 -11.78 7.00
N ILE A 183 1.51 -12.05 8.21
CA ILE A 183 0.89 -11.51 9.43
C ILE A 183 0.96 -9.98 9.50
N GLY A 184 1.93 -9.35 8.81
CA GLY A 184 1.94 -7.90 8.59
C GLY A 184 0.72 -7.43 7.80
N PHE A 185 0.40 -8.07 6.67
CA PHE A 185 -0.82 -7.78 5.88
C PHE A 185 -2.13 -8.06 6.62
N ILE A 186 -2.15 -9.05 7.53
CA ILE A 186 -3.32 -9.37 8.34
C ILE A 186 -3.55 -8.31 9.43
N ILE A 187 -2.50 -7.86 10.10
CA ILE A 187 -2.59 -7.07 11.34
C ILE A 187 -2.47 -5.56 11.09
N MET A 188 -1.48 -5.13 10.31
CA MET A 188 -1.10 -3.72 10.20
C MET A 188 -2.15 -2.82 9.54
N PRO A 189 -2.88 -3.22 8.47
CA PRO A 189 -3.84 -2.33 7.82
C PRO A 189 -4.93 -1.79 8.75
N ALA A 190 -5.41 -2.62 9.69
CA ALA A 190 -6.48 -2.26 10.63
C ALA A 190 -5.93 -1.84 12.01
N LEU A 191 -5.15 -2.70 12.68
CA LEU A 191 -4.86 -2.52 14.10
C LEU A 191 -3.90 -1.35 14.37
N LYS A 192 -3.00 -1.02 13.43
CA LYS A 192 -2.16 0.19 13.51
C LYS A 192 -3.01 1.46 13.57
N ARG A 193 -4.01 1.58 12.68
CA ARG A 193 -4.93 2.73 12.66
C ARG A 193 -5.83 2.76 13.88
N ASP A 194 -6.26 1.61 14.40
CA ASP A 194 -7.02 1.56 15.65
C ASP A 194 -6.21 2.06 16.85
N TRP A 195 -4.93 1.69 16.94
CA TRP A 195 -4.01 2.24 17.94
C TRP A 195 -3.79 3.76 17.74
N GLU A 196 -3.47 4.19 16.52
CA GLU A 196 -3.12 5.60 16.23
C GLU A 196 -4.32 6.57 16.28
N LEU A 197 -5.56 6.09 16.10
CA LEU A 197 -6.78 6.91 16.18
C LEU A 197 -7.48 6.85 17.54
N ASN A 198 -7.48 5.67 18.18
CA ASN A 198 -8.32 5.39 19.37
C ASN A 198 -7.50 5.00 20.62
N SER A 199 -6.17 4.95 20.55
CA SER A 199 -5.28 4.48 21.63
C SER A 199 -5.65 3.09 22.17
N SER A 200 -6.09 2.21 21.27
CA SER A 200 -6.55 0.85 21.60
C SER A 200 -5.39 -0.07 22.04
N GLU A 201 -5.20 -0.21 23.36
CA GLU A 201 -4.16 -1.07 23.95
C GLU A 201 -4.25 -2.53 23.47
N ARG A 202 -5.47 -3.05 23.21
CA ARG A 202 -5.68 -4.38 22.63
C ARG A 202 -5.06 -4.50 21.23
N SER A 203 -5.19 -3.46 20.42
CA SER A 203 -4.61 -3.40 19.08
C SER A 203 -3.08 -3.31 19.14
N LEU A 204 -2.52 -2.47 20.02
CA LEU A 204 -1.07 -2.44 20.26
C LEU A 204 -0.53 -3.80 20.73
N ALA A 205 -1.17 -4.45 21.71
CA ALA A 205 -0.77 -5.77 22.18
C ALA A 205 -0.83 -6.84 21.07
N SER A 206 -1.80 -6.74 20.17
CA SER A 206 -1.92 -7.62 19.00
C SER A 206 -0.82 -7.36 17.96
N ILE A 207 -0.40 -6.10 17.77
CA ILE A 207 0.73 -5.71 16.91
C ILE A 207 2.04 -6.27 17.47
N MET A 208 2.31 -6.09 18.77
CA MET A 208 3.53 -6.62 19.40
C MET A 208 3.61 -8.15 19.29
N LYS A 209 2.52 -8.85 19.64
CA LYS A 209 2.44 -10.32 19.53
C LYS A 209 2.57 -10.82 18.08
N ALA A 210 2.07 -10.06 17.11
CA ALA A 210 2.23 -10.37 15.70
C ALA A 210 3.68 -10.19 15.22
N ALA A 211 4.38 -9.17 15.72
CA ALA A 211 5.79 -8.95 15.44
C ALA A 211 6.65 -10.10 16.01
N ASP A 212 6.39 -10.54 17.25
CA ASP A 212 7.03 -11.73 17.83
C ASP A 212 6.76 -13.00 16.99
N SER A 213 5.51 -13.17 16.52
CA SER A 213 5.10 -14.32 15.70
C SER A 213 5.73 -14.32 14.29
N LEU A 214 6.03 -13.13 13.74
CA LEU A 214 6.79 -12.97 12.50
C LEU A 214 8.29 -13.21 12.74
N ALA A 215 8.84 -12.67 13.83
CA ALA A 215 10.23 -12.85 14.23
C ALA A 215 10.57 -14.32 14.54
N SER A 216 9.63 -15.11 15.04
CA SER A 216 9.82 -16.57 15.24
C SER A 216 10.03 -17.34 13.93
N ARG A 217 9.83 -16.71 12.77
CA ARG A 217 10.10 -17.28 11.43
C ARG A 217 11.44 -16.82 10.85
N TYR A 218 12.21 -15.99 11.57
CA TYR A 218 13.54 -15.52 11.17
C TYR A 218 14.59 -16.63 11.35
N VAL A 219 15.36 -16.89 10.29
CA VAL A 219 16.49 -17.83 10.28
C VAL A 219 17.77 -16.99 10.27
N SER A 220 18.37 -16.82 11.45
CA SER A 220 19.51 -15.91 11.66
C SER A 220 20.74 -16.24 10.81
N SER A 221 21.04 -17.53 10.62
CA SER A 221 22.14 -18.02 9.77
C SER A 221 21.96 -17.72 8.28
N ALA A 222 20.73 -17.49 7.83
CA ALA A 222 20.39 -17.15 6.45
C ALA A 222 19.96 -15.68 6.27
N GLY A 223 19.92 -14.90 7.37
CA GLY A 223 19.52 -13.50 7.34
C GLY A 223 18.12 -13.23 6.81
N ALA A 224 17.16 -14.16 6.94
CA ALA A 224 15.84 -14.02 6.32
C ALA A 224 14.69 -14.67 7.09
N ILE A 225 13.50 -14.11 6.93
CA ILE A 225 12.21 -14.57 7.44
C ILE A 225 11.59 -15.55 6.44
N ARG A 226 11.16 -16.72 6.92
CA ARG A 226 10.53 -17.75 6.10
C ARG A 226 9.14 -17.34 5.64
N SER A 227 8.91 -17.27 4.33
CA SER A 227 7.59 -17.00 3.77
C SER A 227 6.65 -18.20 3.93
N TRP A 228 7.06 -19.38 3.46
CA TRP A 228 6.24 -20.60 3.51
C TRP A 228 7.02 -21.78 4.11
N ASP A 229 6.32 -22.65 4.82
CA ASP A 229 6.89 -23.88 5.38
C ASP A 229 6.97 -24.99 4.31
N ILE A 230 6.02 -25.00 3.37
CA ILE A 230 5.87 -26.02 2.33
C ILE A 230 5.45 -25.37 1.00
N LEU A 231 6.01 -25.81 -0.13
CA LEU A 231 5.56 -25.48 -1.49
C LEU A 231 5.09 -26.76 -2.20
N LEU A 232 3.79 -26.88 -2.49
CA LEU A 232 3.19 -28.02 -3.22
C LEU A 232 2.56 -27.58 -4.55
N LYS A 233 3.34 -27.61 -5.63
CA LYS A 233 2.90 -27.36 -7.01
C LYS A 233 3.04 -28.64 -7.85
N LYS A 234 2.49 -28.64 -9.07
CA LYS A 234 2.57 -29.80 -9.98
C LYS A 234 4.01 -30.17 -10.35
N GLU A 235 4.88 -29.17 -10.45
CA GLU A 235 6.25 -29.30 -10.98
C GLU A 235 7.32 -29.28 -9.88
N ILE A 236 6.96 -28.83 -8.68
CA ILE A 236 7.91 -28.67 -7.57
C ILE A 236 7.23 -28.97 -6.23
N THR A 237 7.91 -29.77 -5.41
CA THR A 237 7.52 -30.11 -4.04
C THR A 237 8.70 -29.80 -3.13
N VAL A 238 8.48 -28.91 -2.17
CA VAL A 238 9.45 -28.57 -1.11
C VAL A 238 8.75 -28.73 0.22
N THR A 239 9.20 -29.68 1.04
CA THR A 239 8.64 -30.00 2.37
C THR A 239 9.69 -29.96 3.48
N ASP A 240 10.97 -29.98 3.15
CA ASP A 240 12.06 -29.99 4.12
C ASP A 240 12.53 -28.57 4.45
N MET A 241 12.15 -28.10 5.64
CA MET A 241 12.51 -26.78 6.15
C MET A 241 13.98 -26.67 6.60
N THR A 242 14.66 -27.81 6.86
CA THR A 242 16.07 -27.84 7.27
C THR A 242 17.01 -27.62 6.09
N GLU A 243 16.61 -28.08 4.91
CA GLU A 243 17.32 -27.88 3.65
C GLU A 243 16.87 -26.64 2.86
N ASN A 244 15.67 -26.13 3.10
CA ASN A 244 15.08 -25.08 2.25
C ASN A 244 14.50 -23.94 3.09
N LEU A 245 14.85 -22.70 2.72
CA LEU A 245 14.23 -21.48 3.23
C LEU A 245 13.56 -20.76 2.05
N LEU A 246 12.25 -20.94 1.94
CA LEU A 246 11.42 -20.30 0.93
C LEU A 246 11.08 -18.88 1.36
N VAL A 247 11.43 -17.91 0.51
CA VAL A 247 11.21 -16.48 0.73
C VAL A 247 10.58 -15.89 -0.53
N ILE A 248 9.60 -15.00 -0.37
CA ILE A 248 8.94 -14.30 -1.48
C ILE A 248 9.05 -12.78 -1.35
N ILE A 249 9.03 -12.07 -2.48
CA ILE A 249 9.21 -10.62 -2.53
C ILE A 249 8.15 -9.83 -1.73
N ASP A 250 6.93 -10.37 -1.61
CA ASP A 250 5.80 -9.85 -0.83
C ASP A 250 6.17 -9.65 0.66
N SER A 251 7.17 -10.39 1.16
CA SER A 251 7.67 -10.26 2.54
C SER A 251 8.26 -8.89 2.87
N MET A 252 8.75 -8.15 1.87
CA MET A 252 9.25 -6.78 2.05
C MET A 252 8.18 -5.85 2.65
N CYS A 253 6.92 -6.01 2.25
CA CYS A 253 5.82 -5.18 2.76
C CYS A 253 5.33 -5.61 4.16
N ASN A 254 5.74 -6.79 4.64
CA ASN A 254 5.45 -7.25 6.00
C ASN A 254 6.47 -6.74 7.03
N LEU A 255 7.59 -6.14 6.59
CA LEU A 255 8.63 -5.60 7.48
C LEU A 255 8.19 -4.37 8.28
N ASP A 256 7.19 -3.60 7.81
CA ASP A 256 6.64 -2.45 8.55
C ASP A 256 6.18 -2.87 9.96
N LEU A 257 5.69 -4.10 10.13
CA LEU A 257 5.30 -4.66 11.42
C LEU A 257 6.47 -4.73 12.42
N LEU A 258 7.63 -5.21 11.97
CA LEU A 258 8.81 -5.39 12.82
C LEU A 258 9.46 -4.04 13.16
N PHE A 259 9.60 -3.14 12.18
CA PHE A 259 10.10 -1.79 12.43
C PHE A 259 9.16 -0.99 13.34
N TYR A 260 7.84 -1.09 13.14
CA TYR A 260 6.87 -0.42 13.99
C TYR A 260 6.90 -0.95 15.42
N ALA A 261 6.92 -2.28 15.61
CA ALA A 261 7.01 -2.88 16.93
C ALA A 261 8.31 -2.51 17.66
N ALA A 262 9.45 -2.48 16.97
CA ALA A 262 10.72 -1.98 17.52
C ALA A 262 10.62 -0.52 17.98
N ALA A 263 9.96 0.34 17.19
CA ALA A 263 9.75 1.73 17.53
C ALA A 263 8.81 1.94 18.74
N GLN A 264 7.83 1.04 18.95
CA GLN A 264 6.93 1.07 20.11
C GLN A 264 7.60 0.52 21.39
N SER A 265 8.45 -0.50 21.30
CA SER A 265 9.10 -1.12 22.46
C SER A 265 10.43 -0.45 22.87
N GLY A 266 11.11 0.20 21.93
CA GLY A 266 12.49 0.66 22.09
C GLY A 266 13.56 -0.44 21.93
N ASP A 267 13.16 -1.68 21.63
CA ASP A 267 14.08 -2.78 21.33
C ASP A 267 14.38 -2.87 19.83
N GLY A 268 15.63 -2.55 19.46
CA GLY A 268 16.10 -2.59 18.07
C GLY A 268 16.19 -3.99 17.46
N THR A 269 16.04 -5.07 18.23
CA THR A 269 16.20 -6.46 17.75
C THR A 269 15.29 -6.77 16.56
N LEU A 270 14.01 -6.38 16.62
CA LEU A 270 13.05 -6.63 15.53
C LEU A 270 13.39 -5.79 14.28
N ALA A 271 13.85 -4.56 14.45
CA ALA A 271 14.32 -3.71 13.35
C ALA A 271 15.57 -4.29 12.68
N THR A 272 16.53 -4.81 13.46
CA THR A 272 17.73 -5.49 12.92
C THR A 272 17.37 -6.73 12.11
N MET A 273 16.41 -7.55 12.57
CA MET A 273 15.92 -8.69 11.78
C MET A 273 15.28 -8.25 10.46
N ALA A 274 14.48 -7.17 10.49
CA ALA A 274 13.81 -6.64 9.31
C ALA A 274 14.80 -6.06 8.29
N GLU A 275 15.78 -5.28 8.75
CA GLU A 275 16.85 -4.74 7.92
C GLU A 275 17.69 -5.87 7.29
N THR A 276 18.08 -6.88 8.08
CA THR A 276 18.87 -8.01 7.58
C THR A 276 18.10 -8.80 6.52
N HIS A 277 16.79 -9.02 6.72
CA HIS A 277 15.92 -9.62 5.72
C HIS A 277 15.92 -8.82 4.41
N ALA A 278 15.70 -7.50 4.48
CA ALA A 278 15.73 -6.63 3.31
C ALA A 278 17.07 -6.71 2.56
N ARG A 279 18.22 -6.73 3.27
CA ARG A 279 19.55 -6.89 2.64
C ARG A 279 19.70 -8.25 1.94
N THR A 280 19.16 -9.32 2.51
CA THR A 280 19.12 -10.64 1.87
C THR A 280 18.28 -10.63 0.59
N LEU A 281 17.19 -9.85 0.53
CA LEU A 281 16.35 -9.74 -0.67
C LEU A 281 17.01 -8.94 -1.80
N LEU A 282 17.93 -8.02 -1.50
CA LEU A 282 18.71 -7.27 -2.51
C LEU A 282 19.52 -8.22 -3.42
N THR A 283 20.12 -9.27 -2.84
CA THR A 283 20.95 -10.23 -3.58
C THR A 283 20.16 -11.43 -4.10
N THR A 284 19.13 -11.86 -3.37
CA THR A 284 18.39 -13.09 -3.69
C THR A 284 17.23 -12.87 -4.66
N HIS A 285 16.52 -11.73 -4.61
CA HIS A 285 15.32 -11.51 -5.42
C HIS A 285 15.49 -10.53 -6.58
N LEU A 286 16.34 -9.51 -6.42
CA LEU A 286 16.58 -8.55 -7.50
C LEU A 286 17.44 -9.16 -8.61
N ARG A 287 17.12 -8.79 -9.84
CA ARG A 287 17.89 -9.05 -11.06
C ARG A 287 18.30 -7.68 -11.61
N GLU A 288 19.59 -7.43 -11.72
CA GLU A 288 20.10 -6.18 -12.31
C GLU A 288 19.79 -6.16 -13.81
N GLU A 289 19.16 -5.07 -14.25
CA GLU A 289 18.65 -4.89 -15.61
C GLU A 289 19.51 -3.87 -16.37
N TYR A 290 19.62 -4.06 -17.69
CA TYR A 290 20.60 -3.32 -18.47
C TYR A 290 20.29 -1.81 -18.56
N PRO A 291 21.27 -0.91 -18.29
CA PRO A 291 21.04 0.54 -18.25
C PRO A 291 20.49 1.17 -19.54
N TRP A 292 20.67 0.51 -20.70
CA TRP A 292 20.20 1.00 -22.00
C TRP A 292 18.72 0.70 -22.29
N LEU A 293 18.04 -0.10 -21.45
CA LEU A 293 16.61 -0.40 -21.64
C LEU A 293 15.77 0.88 -21.59
N ALA A 294 16.03 1.76 -20.62
CA ALA A 294 15.30 3.01 -20.43
C ALA A 294 16.21 4.24 -20.65
N PRO A 295 16.50 4.65 -21.90
CA PRO A 295 17.45 5.74 -22.19
C PRO A 295 16.95 7.14 -21.85
N LYS A 296 15.66 7.31 -21.48
CA LYS A 296 15.03 8.60 -21.14
C LYS A 296 14.66 8.75 -19.65
N ARG A 297 15.06 7.80 -18.80
CA ARG A 297 14.80 7.78 -17.36
C ARG A 297 15.40 8.98 -16.62
N LYS A 298 14.89 9.28 -15.42
CA LYS A 298 15.39 10.38 -14.57
C LYS A 298 16.39 9.89 -13.53
N TYR A 299 16.22 8.67 -13.02
CA TYR A 299 17.14 7.99 -12.14
C TYR A 299 18.26 7.32 -12.94
N THR A 300 19.51 7.67 -12.63
CA THR A 300 20.70 7.18 -13.34
C THR A 300 21.31 5.90 -12.78
N GLY A 301 20.84 5.42 -11.62
CA GLY A 301 21.38 4.23 -10.95
C GLY A 301 21.06 2.91 -11.64
N LYS A 302 21.12 1.79 -10.92
CA LYS A 302 20.80 0.46 -11.45
C LYS A 302 19.29 0.28 -11.61
N LEU A 303 18.87 -0.46 -12.64
CA LEU A 303 17.49 -0.91 -12.79
C LEU A 303 17.37 -2.33 -12.24
N TYR A 304 16.20 -2.67 -11.70
CA TYR A 304 15.97 -4.00 -11.13
C TYR A 304 14.62 -4.57 -11.53
N SER A 305 14.62 -5.79 -12.08
CA SER A 305 13.43 -6.65 -12.11
C SER A 305 13.45 -7.63 -10.93
N THR A 306 12.31 -8.19 -10.58
CA THR A 306 12.16 -9.12 -9.45
C THR A 306 11.80 -10.53 -9.91
N CYS A 307 12.46 -11.56 -9.36
CA CYS A 307 11.78 -12.85 -9.24
C CYS A 307 10.78 -12.81 -8.07
N HIS A 308 9.74 -13.64 -8.15
CA HIS A 308 8.73 -13.73 -7.08
C HIS A 308 9.28 -14.47 -5.85
N LEU A 309 9.81 -15.69 -6.03
CA LEU A 309 10.29 -16.55 -4.94
C LEU A 309 11.78 -16.87 -5.10
N ALA A 310 12.52 -16.85 -4.00
CA ALA A 310 13.81 -17.48 -3.86
C ALA A 310 13.76 -18.63 -2.85
N ASN A 311 14.48 -19.71 -3.14
CA ASN A 311 14.85 -20.70 -2.13
C ASN A 311 16.32 -20.50 -1.77
N ILE A 312 16.60 -20.27 -0.49
CA ILE A 312 17.95 -20.11 0.02
C ILE A 312 18.27 -21.22 1.03
N SER A 313 19.55 -21.46 1.24
CA SER A 313 20.07 -22.38 2.23
C SER A 313 19.82 -21.84 3.65
N PRO A 314 19.14 -22.58 4.55
CA PRO A 314 18.96 -22.16 5.93
C PRO A 314 20.28 -22.03 6.72
N ALA A 315 21.34 -22.74 6.29
CA ALA A 315 22.60 -22.83 7.03
C ALA A 315 23.54 -21.63 6.83
N ASP A 316 23.47 -20.96 5.67
CA ASP A 316 24.43 -19.93 5.25
C ASP A 316 23.84 -18.84 4.32
N GLY A 317 22.54 -18.88 4.04
CA GLY A 317 21.86 -17.88 3.20
C GLY A 317 22.13 -18.00 1.69
N VAL A 318 22.89 -18.99 1.24
CA VAL A 318 23.25 -19.15 -0.18
C VAL A 318 21.99 -19.42 -1.03
N LEU A 319 21.82 -18.64 -2.10
CA LEU A 319 20.73 -18.81 -3.08
C LEU A 319 20.84 -20.18 -3.78
N LYS A 320 19.84 -21.05 -3.57
CA LYS A 320 19.76 -22.35 -4.25
C LYS A 320 19.10 -22.21 -5.63
N TRP A 321 17.96 -21.51 -5.72
CA TRP A 321 17.24 -21.26 -6.98
C TRP A 321 16.15 -20.18 -6.83
N ARG A 322 15.63 -19.70 -7.98
CA ARG A 322 14.52 -18.74 -8.09
C ARG A 322 13.32 -19.39 -8.77
N TRP A 323 12.11 -18.95 -8.45
CA TRP A 323 10.85 -19.51 -8.96
C TRP A 323 9.71 -18.48 -9.00
N THR A 324 8.57 -18.79 -9.63
CA THR A 324 7.32 -18.03 -9.47
C THR A 324 6.11 -18.91 -9.12
N ALA A 325 5.28 -18.46 -8.16
CA ALA A 325 4.04 -19.15 -7.79
C ALA A 325 2.77 -18.49 -8.38
N GLN A 326 2.91 -17.30 -8.97
CA GLN A 326 1.82 -16.41 -9.45
C GLN A 326 2.10 -15.70 -10.78
N GLY A 327 3.37 -15.48 -11.15
CA GLY A 327 3.77 -14.87 -12.42
C GLY A 327 3.74 -15.86 -13.58
N TYR A 328 4.15 -15.38 -14.76
CA TYR A 328 4.14 -16.16 -16.00
C TYR A 328 5.20 -17.27 -16.01
N SER A 329 6.47 -16.94 -15.77
CA SER A 329 7.59 -17.89 -15.69
C SER A 329 8.57 -17.51 -14.56
N ASN A 330 9.60 -18.34 -14.34
CA ASN A 330 10.61 -18.04 -13.31
C ASN A 330 11.49 -16.82 -13.70
N GLU A 331 11.65 -16.62 -15.01
CA GLU A 331 12.40 -15.55 -15.64
C GLU A 331 11.55 -14.29 -15.86
N SER A 332 10.21 -14.41 -15.84
CA SER A 332 9.30 -13.27 -16.01
C SER A 332 9.34 -12.28 -14.86
N THR A 333 8.76 -11.11 -15.06
CA THR A 333 8.53 -10.09 -14.03
C THR A 333 7.04 -9.93 -13.76
N TRP A 334 6.56 -10.66 -12.77
CA TRP A 334 5.21 -10.53 -12.24
C TRP A 334 4.98 -9.11 -11.70
N ALA A 335 4.01 -8.39 -12.27
CA ALA A 335 3.89 -6.95 -12.08
C ALA A 335 3.63 -6.56 -10.61
N ARG A 336 2.86 -7.36 -9.87
CA ARG A 336 2.63 -7.09 -8.43
C ARG A 336 3.84 -7.41 -7.55
N GLY A 337 4.64 -8.42 -7.90
CA GLY A 337 5.91 -8.69 -7.22
C GLY A 337 6.90 -7.53 -7.36
N GLN A 338 6.95 -6.93 -8.55
CA GLN A 338 7.70 -5.70 -8.80
C GLN A 338 7.18 -4.54 -7.93
N SER A 339 5.85 -4.38 -7.82
CA SER A 339 5.24 -3.36 -6.96
C SER A 339 5.51 -3.57 -5.46
N TRP A 340 5.56 -4.83 -4.99
CA TRP A 340 5.91 -5.15 -3.60
C TRP A 340 7.36 -4.83 -3.27
N ALA A 341 8.30 -5.09 -4.20
CA ALA A 341 9.68 -4.65 -4.04
C ALA A 341 9.76 -3.13 -3.94
N LEU A 342 9.12 -2.42 -4.87
CA LEU A 342 9.10 -0.96 -4.91
C LEU A 342 8.57 -0.37 -3.60
N LEU A 343 7.36 -0.76 -3.19
CA LEU A 343 6.74 -0.29 -1.95
C LEU A 343 7.57 -0.67 -0.71
N GLY A 344 7.99 -1.92 -0.63
CA GLY A 344 8.68 -2.45 0.55
C GLY A 344 10.10 -1.90 0.74
N TYR A 345 10.87 -1.70 -0.33
CA TYR A 345 12.16 -1.01 -0.22
C TYR A 345 12.00 0.49 0.09
N ALA A 346 10.98 1.16 -0.46
CA ALA A 346 10.67 2.56 -0.11
C ALA A 346 10.30 2.69 1.38
N GLN A 347 9.50 1.76 1.92
CA GLN A 347 9.19 1.69 3.35
C GLN A 347 10.43 1.38 4.20
N THR A 348 11.23 0.39 3.80
CA THR A 348 12.47 0.01 4.52
C THR A 348 13.47 1.16 4.56
N TYR A 349 13.64 1.91 3.46
CA TYR A 349 14.41 3.15 3.46
C TYR A 349 13.85 4.17 4.45
N MET A 350 12.52 4.34 4.51
CA MET A 350 11.94 5.30 5.45
C MET A 350 12.22 4.97 6.91
N TRP A 351 12.35 3.70 7.28
CA TRP A 351 12.73 3.25 8.63
C TRP A 351 14.24 3.35 8.90
N THR A 352 15.09 2.97 7.94
CA THR A 352 16.54 2.77 8.15
C THR A 352 17.41 3.94 7.70
N LYS A 353 16.93 4.73 6.73
CA LYS A 353 17.67 5.72 5.93
C LYS A 353 18.88 5.16 5.16
N ASP A 354 18.94 3.85 4.94
CA ASP A 354 20.04 3.22 4.21
C ASP A 354 19.91 3.39 2.69
N GLN A 355 20.96 3.91 2.05
CA GLN A 355 20.98 4.25 0.63
C GLN A 355 20.76 3.04 -0.29
N ASP A 356 21.19 1.83 0.08
CA ASP A 356 21.02 0.64 -0.76
C ASP A 356 19.53 0.33 -0.99
N PHE A 357 18.68 0.58 0.02
CA PHE A 357 17.24 0.40 -0.11
C PHE A 357 16.58 1.53 -0.91
N LEU A 358 17.08 2.76 -0.82
CA LEU A 358 16.62 3.86 -1.68
C LEU A 358 16.95 3.58 -3.15
N ASP A 359 18.18 3.14 -3.42
CA ASP A 359 18.64 2.82 -4.77
C ASP A 359 17.88 1.62 -5.37
N ALA A 360 17.57 0.61 -4.56
CA ALA A 360 16.71 -0.52 -4.94
C ALA A 360 15.26 -0.08 -5.21
N ALA A 361 14.68 0.78 -4.38
CA ALA A 361 13.34 1.32 -4.57
C ALA A 361 13.25 2.18 -5.84
N CYS A 362 14.22 3.09 -6.07
CA CYS A 362 14.29 3.87 -7.31
C CYS A 362 14.52 2.99 -8.56
N GLY A 363 15.38 1.98 -8.47
CA GLY A 363 15.68 1.07 -9.58
C GLY A 363 14.55 0.12 -9.93
N THR A 364 13.77 -0.32 -8.95
CA THR A 364 12.54 -1.10 -9.18
C THR A 364 11.39 -0.24 -9.70
N ALA A 365 11.28 1.01 -9.24
CA ALA A 365 10.32 1.98 -9.77
C ALA A 365 10.56 2.32 -11.24
N GLU A 366 11.79 2.67 -11.61
CA GLU A 366 12.11 3.05 -12.99
C GLU A 366 12.05 1.87 -13.96
N TYR A 367 12.34 0.64 -13.50
CA TYR A 367 12.05 -0.56 -14.30
C TYR A 367 10.55 -0.74 -14.52
N PHE A 368 9.72 -0.55 -13.49
CA PHE A 368 8.26 -0.64 -13.59
C PHE A 368 7.71 0.38 -14.60
N LEU A 369 8.17 1.63 -14.54
CA LEU A 369 7.81 2.68 -15.50
C LEU A 369 8.22 2.32 -16.93
N TYR A 370 9.45 1.85 -17.11
CA TYR A 370 9.92 1.36 -18.41
C TYR A 370 8.98 0.31 -18.99
N ARG A 371 8.58 -0.72 -18.21
CA ARG A 371 7.68 -1.78 -18.70
C ARG A 371 6.29 -1.26 -19.11
N LEU A 372 5.76 -0.23 -18.43
CA LEU A 372 4.50 0.43 -18.83
C LEU A 372 4.65 1.21 -20.13
N GLU A 373 5.69 2.05 -20.21
CA GLU A 373 5.91 2.96 -21.34
C GLU A 373 6.30 2.22 -22.63
N THR A 374 6.98 1.08 -22.54
CA THR A 374 7.31 0.23 -23.71
C THR A 374 6.33 -0.92 -23.95
N SER A 375 5.23 -1.02 -23.20
CA SER A 375 4.20 -2.02 -23.50
C SER A 375 3.60 -1.79 -24.91
N PRO A 376 3.10 -2.83 -25.62
CA PRO A 376 2.56 -2.67 -26.97
C PRO A 376 1.35 -1.71 -27.04
N LYS A 377 1.02 -1.21 -28.24
CA LYS A 377 -0.12 -0.27 -28.42
C LYS A 377 -1.50 -0.87 -28.09
N CYS A 378 -1.66 -2.19 -28.11
CA CYS A 378 -2.93 -2.83 -27.73
C CYS A 378 -3.34 -2.59 -26.27
N VAL A 379 -2.42 -2.14 -25.41
CA VAL A 379 -2.75 -1.80 -24.02
C VAL A 379 -3.43 -0.43 -23.86
N GLU A 380 -3.57 0.35 -24.93
CA GLU A 380 -4.26 1.64 -24.91
C GLU A 380 -5.70 1.52 -25.42
N VAL A 381 -6.64 1.93 -24.58
CA VAL A 381 -8.07 2.03 -24.90
C VAL A 381 -8.38 3.50 -25.22
N PRO A 382 -9.01 3.83 -26.35
CA PRO A 382 -9.36 5.21 -26.66
C PRO A 382 -10.42 5.74 -25.68
N ILE A 383 -10.20 6.96 -25.18
CA ILE A 383 -11.22 7.73 -24.48
C ILE A 383 -12.03 8.47 -25.56
N LYS A 384 -13.34 8.29 -25.53
CA LYS A 384 -14.27 8.98 -26.42
C LYS A 384 -15.10 10.01 -25.64
N ASP A 385 -15.42 11.12 -26.28
CA ASP A 385 -16.42 12.07 -25.77
C ASP A 385 -17.85 11.58 -26.07
N ALA A 386 -18.84 12.44 -25.79
CA ALA A 386 -20.26 12.13 -26.00
C ALA A 386 -20.65 12.01 -27.49
N ASP A 387 -19.91 12.66 -28.38
CA ASP A 387 -20.12 12.61 -29.83
C ASP A 387 -19.39 11.41 -30.48
N GLY A 388 -18.49 10.77 -29.73
CA GLY A 388 -17.77 9.55 -30.10
C GLY A 388 -16.35 9.78 -30.62
N GLU A 389 -15.88 11.03 -30.58
CA GLU A 389 -14.54 11.44 -31.03
C GLU A 389 -13.47 11.08 -30.01
N VAL A 390 -12.27 10.72 -30.49
CA VAL A 390 -11.18 10.23 -29.63
C VAL A 390 -10.41 11.41 -29.04
N ILE A 391 -10.77 11.78 -27.81
CA ILE A 391 -10.17 12.89 -27.05
C ILE A 391 -8.93 12.48 -26.23
N GLY A 392 -8.56 11.19 -26.24
CA GLY A 392 -7.37 10.69 -25.56
C GLY A 392 -7.29 9.16 -25.53
N SER A 393 -6.41 8.63 -24.69
CA SER A 393 -6.29 7.19 -24.41
C SER A 393 -6.11 6.94 -22.91
N LYS A 394 -6.47 5.73 -22.48
CA LYS A 394 -6.29 5.21 -21.13
C LYS A 394 -5.73 3.78 -21.14
N GLY A 395 -5.23 3.31 -20.01
CA GLY A 395 -4.71 1.97 -19.81
C GLY A 395 -3.20 1.79 -20.07
N ARG A 396 -2.48 2.84 -20.46
CA ARG A 396 -1.01 2.80 -20.67
C ARG A 396 -0.26 2.53 -19.35
N TYR A 397 -0.74 3.12 -18.27
CA TYR A 397 -0.16 3.07 -16.92
C TYR A 397 -0.94 2.13 -15.98
N VAL A 398 -1.86 1.32 -16.51
CA VAL A 398 -2.47 0.18 -15.79
C VAL A 398 -1.69 -1.09 -16.15
N PRO A 399 -0.93 -1.69 -15.21
CA PRO A 399 -0.02 -2.79 -15.54
C PRO A 399 -0.72 -3.99 -16.18
N LEU A 400 0.00 -4.66 -17.08
CA LEU A 400 -0.28 -6.06 -17.39
C LEU A 400 -0.05 -6.91 -16.13
N TRP A 401 -0.75 -8.04 -16.00
CA TRP A 401 -0.62 -8.89 -14.80
C TRP A 401 0.79 -9.41 -14.54
N ASP A 402 1.54 -9.62 -15.62
CA ASP A 402 2.95 -9.95 -15.68
C ASP A 402 3.50 -9.28 -16.95
N PHE A 403 4.67 -8.65 -16.87
CA PHE A 403 5.17 -7.83 -17.97
C PHE A 403 5.72 -8.65 -19.13
N ASP A 404 6.08 -9.93 -18.92
CA ASP A 404 6.68 -10.82 -19.93
C ASP A 404 5.69 -11.87 -20.46
N ALA A 405 4.44 -11.87 -19.97
CA ALA A 405 3.39 -12.74 -20.45
C ALA A 405 2.94 -12.42 -21.89
N PRO A 406 2.53 -13.42 -22.70
CA PRO A 406 1.82 -13.20 -23.95
C PRO A 406 0.56 -12.35 -23.75
N ILE A 407 0.36 -11.38 -24.62
CA ILE A 407 -0.74 -10.41 -24.54
C ILE A 407 -1.83 -10.79 -25.53
N ASP A 408 -3.04 -11.06 -25.05
CA ASP A 408 -4.25 -11.00 -25.88
C ASP A 408 -4.44 -9.54 -26.33
N THR A 409 -4.37 -9.29 -27.63
CA THR A 409 -4.45 -7.95 -28.21
C THR A 409 -5.87 -7.37 -28.20
N LEU A 410 -6.90 -8.18 -27.97
CA LEU A 410 -8.29 -7.74 -27.81
C LEU A 410 -8.59 -7.42 -26.34
N ASN A 411 -8.14 -8.28 -25.41
CA ASN A 411 -8.37 -8.13 -23.97
C ASN A 411 -7.06 -8.27 -23.16
N PRO A 412 -6.16 -7.27 -23.17
CA PRO A 412 -4.89 -7.35 -22.46
C PRO A 412 -5.09 -7.51 -20.96
N LEU A 413 -4.74 -8.67 -20.40
CA LEU A 413 -4.98 -8.98 -18.99
C LEU A 413 -4.15 -8.09 -18.06
N ARG A 414 -4.84 -7.38 -17.16
CA ARG A 414 -4.24 -6.39 -16.26
C ARG A 414 -4.05 -6.88 -14.84
N ASP A 415 -3.31 -6.09 -14.09
CA ASP A 415 -3.45 -6.02 -12.65
C ASP A 415 -3.49 -4.56 -12.17
N SER A 416 -4.69 -4.02 -11.98
CA SER A 416 -4.90 -2.70 -11.38
C SER A 416 -4.28 -2.58 -9.97
N SER A 417 -4.26 -3.67 -9.19
CA SER A 417 -3.68 -3.65 -7.84
C SER A 417 -2.17 -3.35 -7.86
N SER A 418 -1.41 -3.98 -8.75
CA SER A 418 0.02 -3.68 -9.00
C SER A 418 0.26 -2.19 -9.27
N GLY A 419 -0.58 -1.54 -10.08
CA GLY A 419 -0.43 -0.10 -10.38
C GLY A 419 -0.57 0.76 -9.13
N ILE A 420 -1.62 0.53 -8.36
CA ILE A 420 -1.90 1.29 -7.14
C ILE A 420 -0.85 1.03 -6.04
N ILE A 421 -0.36 -0.20 -5.89
CA ILE A 421 0.73 -0.53 -4.96
C ILE A 421 2.02 0.22 -5.36
N ALA A 422 2.35 0.21 -6.66
CA ALA A 422 3.53 0.93 -7.17
C ALA A 422 3.41 2.45 -6.95
N ALA A 423 2.23 3.03 -7.18
CA ALA A 423 1.97 4.44 -6.93
C ALA A 423 2.15 4.82 -5.44
N ASN A 424 1.73 3.96 -4.49
CA ASN A 424 2.00 4.18 -3.07
C ASN A 424 3.51 4.22 -2.76
N GLY A 425 4.30 3.29 -3.30
CA GLY A 425 5.75 3.29 -3.11
C GLY A 425 6.45 4.47 -3.79
N MET A 426 5.99 4.89 -4.97
CA MET A 426 6.48 6.10 -5.66
C MET A 426 6.16 7.39 -4.90
N LEU A 427 5.01 7.47 -4.22
CA LEU A 427 4.68 8.61 -3.35
C LEU A 427 5.59 8.66 -2.11
N ILE A 428 5.92 7.50 -1.51
CA ILE A 428 6.90 7.41 -0.42
C ILE A 428 8.31 7.80 -0.92
N LEU A 429 8.72 7.32 -2.10
CA LEU A 429 9.98 7.71 -2.75
C LEU A 429 10.05 9.22 -3.00
N SER A 430 8.96 9.85 -3.46
CA SER A 430 8.92 11.30 -3.64
C SER A 430 9.20 12.04 -2.33
N GLN A 431 8.56 11.63 -1.22
CA GLN A 431 8.79 12.24 0.09
C GLN A 431 10.25 12.07 0.55
N ALA A 432 10.79 10.85 0.40
CA ALA A 432 12.18 10.50 0.69
C ALA A 432 13.18 11.37 -0.08
N LEU A 433 13.01 11.49 -1.40
CA LEU A 433 13.91 12.23 -2.28
C LEU A 433 13.79 13.75 -2.09
N GLN A 434 12.59 14.25 -1.79
CA GLN A 434 12.36 15.65 -1.45
C GLN A 434 13.11 16.03 -0.15
N ALA A 435 13.07 15.16 0.87
CA ALA A 435 13.83 15.36 2.11
C ALA A 435 15.35 15.32 1.91
N LEU A 436 15.85 14.63 0.89
CA LEU A 436 17.26 14.63 0.47
C LEU A 436 17.62 15.80 -0.48
N GLY A 437 16.68 16.68 -0.81
CA GLY A 437 16.90 17.81 -1.73
C GLY A 437 16.90 17.43 -3.22
N ASN A 438 16.60 16.18 -3.59
CA ASN A 438 16.50 15.75 -4.99
C ASN A 438 15.09 16.02 -5.56
N GLY A 439 14.72 17.31 -5.61
CA GLY A 439 13.38 17.75 -6.01
C GLY A 439 12.97 17.32 -7.42
N ALA A 440 13.92 17.21 -8.36
CA ALA A 440 13.63 16.79 -9.73
C ALA A 440 13.21 15.31 -9.83
N LEU A 441 13.88 14.42 -9.09
CA LEU A 441 13.50 13.01 -9.05
C LEU A 441 12.27 12.77 -8.14
N ALA A 442 12.12 13.58 -7.08
CA ALA A 442 10.92 13.57 -6.24
C ALA A 442 9.66 13.92 -7.05
N ALA A 443 9.69 15.01 -7.82
CA ALA A 443 8.61 15.42 -8.71
C ALA A 443 8.30 14.34 -9.76
N HIS A 444 9.33 13.75 -10.37
CA HIS A 444 9.14 12.67 -11.35
C HIS A 444 8.34 11.48 -10.79
N PHE A 445 8.67 11.00 -9.58
CA PHE A 445 7.93 9.89 -8.98
C PHE A 445 6.53 10.30 -8.49
N LEU A 446 6.36 11.53 -8.00
CA LEU A 446 5.03 12.06 -7.64
C LEU A 446 4.10 12.15 -8.85
N ASP A 447 4.54 12.81 -9.92
CA ASP A 447 3.78 12.99 -11.16
C ASP A 447 3.39 11.63 -11.74
N THR A 448 4.31 10.66 -11.71
CA THR A 448 4.06 9.35 -12.30
C THR A 448 3.17 8.47 -11.41
N ALA A 449 3.26 8.59 -10.07
CA ALA A 449 2.31 7.96 -9.15
C ALA A 449 0.88 8.47 -9.38
N ILE A 450 0.72 9.79 -9.51
CA ILE A 450 -0.56 10.43 -9.82
C ILE A 450 -1.08 9.96 -11.20
N LYS A 451 -0.20 9.88 -12.21
CA LYS A 451 -0.54 9.40 -13.56
C LYS A 451 -1.03 7.94 -13.56
N ILE A 452 -0.37 7.05 -12.82
CA ILE A 452 -0.78 5.64 -12.66
C ILE A 452 -2.16 5.54 -12.01
N VAL A 453 -2.41 6.32 -10.95
CA VAL A 453 -3.70 6.28 -10.24
C VAL A 453 -4.82 6.89 -11.10
N ARG A 454 -4.57 8.01 -11.79
CA ARG A 454 -5.52 8.59 -12.76
C ARG A 454 -5.91 7.59 -13.83
N ASP A 455 -4.93 6.97 -14.49
CA ASP A 455 -5.18 6.03 -15.57
C ASP A 455 -5.84 4.72 -15.08
N THR A 456 -5.58 4.34 -13.83
CA THR A 456 -6.28 3.22 -13.17
C THR A 456 -7.71 3.58 -12.81
N LEU A 457 -8.01 4.81 -12.38
CA LEU A 457 -9.39 5.28 -12.20
C LEU A 457 -10.12 5.31 -13.55
N ASP A 458 -9.50 5.89 -14.59
CA ASP A 458 -10.07 5.98 -15.93
C ASP A 458 -10.42 4.60 -16.52
N LEU A 459 -9.55 3.60 -16.39
CA LEU A 459 -9.78 2.26 -16.97
C LEU A 459 -10.56 1.33 -16.03
N SER A 460 -10.31 1.39 -14.73
CA SER A 460 -10.63 0.31 -13.78
C SER A 460 -11.48 0.73 -12.59
N LEU A 461 -11.88 1.99 -12.43
CA LEU A 461 -12.92 2.34 -11.45
C LEU A 461 -14.23 1.63 -11.84
N ALA A 462 -14.87 0.96 -10.87
CA ALA A 462 -16.16 0.32 -11.09
C ALA A 462 -17.24 1.37 -11.38
N SER A 463 -17.84 1.27 -12.57
CA SER A 463 -18.91 2.14 -13.07
C SER A 463 -20.23 1.98 -12.29
N GLU A 464 -20.42 0.84 -11.63
CA GLU A 464 -21.56 0.52 -10.79
C GLU A 464 -21.46 1.28 -9.46
N LYS A 465 -21.98 2.50 -9.43
CA LYS A 465 -21.91 3.38 -8.25
C LYS A 465 -22.92 3.03 -7.15
N ALA A 466 -22.57 3.37 -5.92
CA ALA A 466 -23.43 3.27 -4.74
C ALA A 466 -23.66 4.64 -4.10
N ALA A 467 -24.81 4.84 -3.45
CA ALA A 467 -25.12 6.07 -2.73
C ALA A 467 -25.82 5.78 -1.39
N PHE A 468 -25.64 6.66 -0.42
CA PHE A 468 -26.36 6.66 0.84
C PHE A 468 -27.81 7.11 0.62
N VAL A 469 -28.77 6.31 1.07
CA VAL A 469 -30.21 6.57 0.83
C VAL A 469 -31.03 6.83 2.10
N GLY A 470 -30.45 6.61 3.28
CA GLY A 470 -31.08 6.90 4.56
C GLY A 470 -30.60 6.00 5.69
N TYR A 471 -31.54 5.65 6.57
CA TYR A 471 -31.30 4.85 7.78
C TYR A 471 -32.31 3.72 7.89
N SER A 472 -31.82 2.54 8.28
CA SER A 472 -32.65 1.40 8.61
C SER A 472 -33.25 1.55 10.01
N ALA A 473 -34.33 0.83 10.29
CA ALA A 473 -35.09 0.96 11.54
C ALA A 473 -34.30 0.57 12.82
N ASP A 474 -33.17 -0.10 12.66
CA ASP A 474 -32.19 -0.46 13.71
C ASP A 474 -31.07 0.58 13.89
N GLY A 475 -31.06 1.67 13.11
CA GLY A 475 -30.06 2.74 13.17
C GLY A 475 -28.85 2.55 12.25
N GLY A 476 -28.80 1.49 11.46
CA GLY A 476 -27.80 1.32 10.41
C GLY A 476 -27.95 2.33 9.27
N ILE A 477 -26.87 2.56 8.50
CA ILE A 477 -26.92 3.37 7.28
C ILE A 477 -27.34 2.49 6.10
N GLU A 478 -28.37 2.93 5.37
CA GLU A 478 -28.82 2.28 4.14
C GLU A 478 -28.04 2.80 2.92
N VAL A 479 -27.63 1.85 2.07
CA VAL A 479 -26.90 2.11 0.82
C VAL A 479 -27.61 1.39 -0.32
N ALA A 480 -27.87 2.11 -1.41
CA ALA A 480 -28.39 1.55 -2.66
C ALA A 480 -27.33 1.59 -3.77
N ASP A 481 -27.54 0.82 -4.84
CA ASP A 481 -26.91 1.09 -6.15
C ASP A 481 -27.58 2.34 -6.76
N GLU A 482 -26.81 3.24 -7.39
CA GLU A 482 -27.37 4.40 -8.11
C GLU A 482 -28.27 3.96 -9.28
N LEU A 483 -27.92 2.84 -9.92
CA LEU A 483 -28.72 2.18 -10.95
C LEU A 483 -29.14 0.80 -10.45
N SER A 484 -30.43 0.63 -10.15
CA SER A 484 -30.99 -0.63 -9.62
C SER A 484 -30.60 -1.85 -10.47
N GLY A 485 -29.99 -2.85 -9.81
CA GLY A 485 -29.51 -4.07 -10.45
C GLY A 485 -28.11 -3.98 -11.09
N SER A 486 -27.49 -2.79 -11.10
CA SER A 486 -26.11 -2.58 -11.55
C SER A 486 -25.20 -2.48 -10.32
N THR A 487 -24.61 -3.60 -9.92
CA THR A 487 -23.81 -3.68 -8.70
C THR A 487 -22.41 -4.26 -8.94
N PHE A 488 -21.41 -3.69 -8.27
CA PHE A 488 -20.06 -4.22 -8.17
C PHE A 488 -19.53 -3.90 -6.76
N ASP A 489 -19.28 -4.91 -5.93
CA ASP A 489 -18.96 -4.69 -4.51
C ASP A 489 -17.59 -4.00 -4.29
N ALA A 490 -16.61 -4.21 -5.19
CA ALA A 490 -15.28 -3.60 -5.11
C ALA A 490 -15.25 -2.18 -5.73
N ILE A 491 -14.18 -1.45 -5.42
CA ILE A 491 -13.89 -0.12 -5.99
C ILE A 491 -13.23 -0.30 -7.37
N LEU A 492 -12.21 -1.15 -7.46
CA LEU A 492 -11.45 -1.40 -8.69
C LEU A 492 -11.82 -2.72 -9.37
N LYS A 493 -11.73 -2.70 -10.71
CA LYS A 493 -11.81 -3.82 -11.65
C LYS A 493 -10.43 -4.21 -12.17
N HIS A 494 -10.34 -5.22 -13.04
CA HIS A 494 -9.14 -5.60 -13.81
C HIS A 494 -7.86 -5.92 -12.97
N GLY A 495 -8.03 -6.44 -11.75
CA GLY A 495 -6.97 -7.02 -10.94
C GLY A 495 -6.71 -8.49 -11.26
N THR A 496 -5.49 -8.99 -11.04
CA THR A 496 -5.14 -10.41 -11.24
C THR A 496 -4.40 -11.01 -10.03
N ALA A 497 -5.11 -11.79 -9.22
CA ALA A 497 -4.57 -12.43 -8.02
C ALA A 497 -3.60 -13.59 -8.33
N ASN A 498 -3.88 -14.42 -9.34
CA ASN A 498 -2.96 -15.45 -9.84
C ASN A 498 -3.35 -15.91 -11.25
N ASN A 499 -2.48 -15.77 -12.26
CA ASN A 499 -2.72 -16.32 -13.60
C ASN A 499 -1.58 -17.24 -14.07
N ASN A 500 -0.69 -17.67 -13.17
CA ASN A 500 0.33 -18.68 -13.47
C ASN A 500 -0.32 -19.95 -14.05
N GLU A 501 0.31 -20.54 -15.06
CA GLU A 501 -0.36 -21.59 -15.82
C GLU A 501 -0.64 -22.86 -15.01
N ASN A 502 0.22 -23.13 -14.03
CA ASN A 502 0.18 -24.26 -13.10
C ASN A 502 -0.52 -23.96 -11.77
N ALA A 503 -1.20 -22.82 -11.64
CA ALA A 503 -2.05 -22.52 -10.50
C ALA A 503 -3.21 -23.53 -10.40
N ARG A 504 -3.56 -23.98 -9.18
CA ARG A 504 -4.70 -24.88 -8.94
C ARG A 504 -6.04 -24.24 -9.31
N ARG A 505 -6.13 -22.91 -9.16
CA ARG A 505 -7.21 -22.05 -9.62
C ARG A 505 -6.58 -20.74 -10.08
N ARG A 506 -6.96 -20.27 -11.27
CA ARG A 506 -6.57 -18.94 -11.76
C ARG A 506 -7.64 -17.93 -11.33
N TYR A 507 -7.17 -16.74 -10.98
CA TYR A 507 -7.93 -15.62 -10.43
C TYR A 507 -7.43 -14.37 -11.14
N ALA A 508 -8.12 -13.98 -12.21
CA ALA A 508 -7.70 -12.97 -13.17
C ALA A 508 -8.90 -12.14 -13.61
N ASN A 509 -8.71 -10.86 -13.93
CA ASN A 509 -9.81 -9.95 -14.30
C ASN A 509 -10.87 -9.76 -13.18
N HIS A 510 -10.46 -9.66 -11.91
CA HIS A 510 -11.33 -9.46 -10.74
C HIS A 510 -11.12 -8.09 -10.09
N GLY A 511 -12.07 -7.61 -9.29
CA GLY A 511 -11.76 -6.66 -8.22
C GLY A 511 -11.02 -7.36 -7.07
N LEU A 512 -10.11 -6.68 -6.39
CA LEU A 512 -9.20 -7.26 -5.39
C LEU A 512 -9.18 -6.39 -4.13
N VAL A 513 -9.46 -6.98 -2.97
CA VAL A 513 -9.59 -6.27 -1.69
C VAL A 513 -8.37 -5.41 -1.32
N TYR A 514 -7.16 -5.88 -1.66
CA TYR A 514 -5.93 -5.13 -1.43
C TYR A 514 -5.73 -3.99 -2.43
N GLY A 515 -6.19 -4.12 -3.68
CA GLY A 515 -6.19 -3.02 -4.64
C GLY A 515 -7.05 -1.85 -4.15
N ASP A 516 -8.23 -2.17 -3.63
CA ASP A 516 -9.15 -1.21 -3.00
C ASP A 516 -8.52 -0.53 -1.77
N TYR A 517 -7.90 -1.32 -0.87
CA TYR A 517 -7.17 -0.79 0.30
C TYR A 517 -6.06 0.19 -0.09
N TYR A 518 -5.16 -0.22 -1.00
CA TYR A 518 -4.04 0.63 -1.40
C TYR A 518 -4.51 1.88 -2.18
N LEU A 519 -5.69 1.85 -2.81
CA LEU A 519 -6.26 3.02 -3.47
C LEU A 519 -6.72 4.06 -2.43
N ILE A 520 -7.44 3.62 -1.40
CA ILE A 520 -7.89 4.49 -0.30
C ILE A 520 -6.68 5.06 0.47
N GLU A 521 -5.68 4.22 0.73
CA GLU A 521 -4.41 4.58 1.36
C GLU A 521 -3.64 5.64 0.54
N PHE A 522 -3.57 5.50 -0.78
CA PHE A 522 -2.94 6.49 -1.65
C PHE A 522 -3.61 7.87 -1.50
N GLY A 523 -4.94 7.90 -1.46
CA GLY A 523 -5.71 9.12 -1.21
C GLY A 523 -5.42 9.74 0.16
N ASN A 524 -5.37 8.93 1.22
CA ASN A 524 -5.02 9.41 2.56
C ASN A 524 -3.58 9.93 2.64
N ARG A 525 -2.64 9.32 1.91
CA ARG A 525 -1.24 9.78 1.82
C ARG A 525 -1.07 11.07 1.02
N LEU A 526 -1.86 11.27 -0.04
CA LEU A 526 -1.90 12.58 -0.72
C LEU A 526 -2.50 13.67 0.17
N LEU A 527 -3.53 13.34 0.96
CA LEU A 527 -4.10 14.28 1.92
C LEU A 527 -3.10 14.68 3.02
N SER A 528 -2.28 13.74 3.50
CA SER A 528 -1.29 14.03 4.54
C SER A 528 -0.09 14.85 4.07
N THR A 529 0.19 14.90 2.76
CA THR A 529 1.20 15.83 2.20
C THR A 529 0.68 17.24 1.94
N GLY A 530 -0.63 17.48 2.08
CA GLY A 530 -1.25 18.77 1.76
C GLY A 530 -1.29 19.10 0.26
N LEU A 531 -1.03 18.14 -0.62
CA LEU A 531 -1.02 18.32 -2.07
C LEU A 531 -2.43 18.36 -2.71
N VAL A 532 -3.50 18.00 -1.96
CA VAL A 532 -4.85 17.74 -2.52
C VAL A 532 -6.02 18.33 -1.77
#